data_AF-A0A7X2MQ05-F1
#
_entry.id   AF-A0A7X2MQ05-F1
#
_cell.length_a   1.000
_cell.length_b   1.000
_cell.length_c   1.000
_cell.angle_alpha   90.00
_cell.angle_beta   90.00
_cell.angle_gamma   90.00
#
_symmetry.space_group_name_H-M   'P 1'
#
loop_
_entity.id
_entity.type
_entity.pdbx_description
1 polymer ?
#
loop_
_entity_poly.entity_id
_entity_poly.type
_entity_poly.pdbx_seq_one_letter_code
_entity_poly.pdbx_strand_id
1 'polypeptide(L)'
;MNAPFTYASPTLTVDALKHSIAYKLMFTIGKDPSIANKHEWLNASLLAVRDRMVERWLRSSRAQLSQDVRQVYYLSMEFLMGRTLGNALLAMGIYDDLNQALDEMGLDLAELMEEENDPGLGNGGLGRLAACFLD
;
A
#
# COMPACT_ATOMS: atom_id res chain seq x y z
N MET A 1 2.69 19.07 -23.69
CA MET A 1 1.22 19.19 -23.64
C MET A 1 0.77 18.80 -22.24
N ASN A 2 0.34 19.74 -21.40
CA ASN A 2 -0.25 19.41 -20.09
C ASN A 2 -1.61 20.10 -20.01
N ALA A 3 -2.62 19.52 -20.66
CA ALA A 3 -3.99 19.82 -20.26
C ALA A 3 -4.19 19.29 -18.83
N PRO A 4 -4.85 20.03 -17.93
CA PRO A 4 -5.15 19.52 -16.60
C PRO A 4 -5.98 18.23 -16.73
N PHE A 5 -5.46 17.13 -16.17
CA PHE A 5 -6.16 15.85 -16.09
C PHE A 5 -6.92 15.78 -14.78
N THR A 6 -8.24 15.68 -14.84
CA THR A 6 -9.11 15.61 -13.67
C THR A 6 -9.33 14.15 -13.27
N TYR A 7 -9.16 13.85 -11.98
CA TYR A 7 -9.45 12.54 -11.40
C TYR A 7 -9.98 12.69 -9.98
N ALA A 8 -10.67 11.68 -9.48
CA ALA A 8 -11.10 11.61 -8.09
C ALA A 8 -9.98 10.99 -7.23
N SER A 9 -9.44 11.77 -6.29
CA SER A 9 -8.49 11.28 -5.31
C SER A 9 -9.21 10.48 -4.21
N PRO A 10 -8.69 9.31 -3.79
CA PRO A 10 -9.27 8.55 -2.70
C PRO A 10 -9.09 9.28 -1.36
N THR A 11 -10.18 9.52 -0.64
CA THR A 11 -10.13 10.10 0.71
C THR A 11 -9.74 9.04 1.75
N LEU A 12 -9.32 9.48 2.94
CA LEU A 12 -8.85 8.59 4.01
C LEU A 12 -9.96 8.19 5.00
N THR A 13 -11.22 8.56 4.77
CA THR A 13 -12.30 8.21 5.68
C THR A 13 -12.57 6.71 5.67
N VAL A 14 -13.03 6.18 6.82
CA VAL A 14 -13.44 4.77 6.99
C VAL A 14 -14.39 4.33 5.87
N ASP A 15 -15.43 5.11 5.57
CA ASP A 15 -16.36 4.81 4.48
C ASP A 15 -15.67 4.73 3.11
N ALA A 16 -14.75 5.65 2.82
CA ALA A 16 -14.04 5.65 1.54
C ALA A 16 -13.08 4.46 1.43
N LEU A 17 -12.50 4.02 2.54
CA LEU A 17 -11.69 2.80 2.61
C LEU A 17 -12.57 1.57 2.31
N LYS A 18 -13.71 1.41 3.01
CA LYS A 18 -14.67 0.32 2.76
C LYS A 18 -15.08 0.24 1.29
N HIS A 19 -15.48 1.37 0.71
CA HIS A 19 -15.86 1.44 -0.71
C HIS A 19 -14.69 1.09 -1.63
N SER A 20 -13.47 1.56 -1.33
CA SER A 20 -12.29 1.24 -2.13
C SER A 20 -11.97 -0.25 -2.07
N ILE A 21 -11.97 -0.85 -0.88
CA ILE A 21 -11.66 -2.28 -0.70
C ILE A 21 -12.69 -3.14 -1.43
N ALA A 22 -13.98 -2.89 -1.21
CA ALA A 22 -15.05 -3.61 -1.91
C ALA A 22 -14.95 -3.45 -3.43
N TYR A 23 -14.67 -2.23 -3.92
CA TYR A 23 -14.45 -1.98 -5.34
C TYR A 23 -13.26 -2.78 -5.89
N LYS A 24 -12.12 -2.80 -5.19
CA LYS A 24 -10.94 -3.57 -5.61
C LYS A 24 -11.23 -5.06 -5.60
N LEU A 25 -11.93 -5.58 -4.61
CA LEU A 25 -12.31 -6.99 -4.56
C LEU A 25 -13.18 -7.36 -5.77
N MET A 26 -14.25 -6.60 -6.03
CA MET A 26 -15.21 -6.93 -7.07
C MET A 26 -14.68 -6.68 -8.49
N PHE A 27 -14.01 -5.55 -8.72
CA PHE A 27 -13.68 -5.10 -10.07
C PHE A 27 -12.21 -5.23 -10.44
N THR A 28 -11.31 -5.36 -9.46
CA THR A 28 -9.88 -5.60 -9.75
C THR A 28 -9.50 -7.06 -9.55
N ILE A 29 -9.95 -7.68 -8.45
CA ILE A 29 -9.69 -9.09 -8.16
C ILE A 29 -10.74 -9.99 -8.84
N GLY A 30 -11.98 -9.51 -9.00
CA GLY A 30 -13.04 -10.26 -9.67
C GLY A 30 -13.73 -11.27 -8.76
N LYS A 31 -13.87 -10.96 -7.46
CA LYS A 31 -14.45 -11.87 -6.46
C LYS A 31 -15.71 -11.30 -5.83
N ASP A 32 -16.66 -12.20 -5.60
CA ASP A 32 -17.87 -11.88 -4.85
C ASP A 32 -17.54 -11.87 -3.35
N PRO A 33 -17.93 -10.83 -2.58
CA PRO A 33 -17.66 -10.73 -1.15
C PRO A 33 -18.11 -11.94 -0.33
N SER A 34 -19.17 -12.65 -0.75
CA SER A 34 -19.73 -13.79 -0.02
C SER A 34 -18.86 -15.05 -0.03
N ILE A 35 -17.94 -15.16 -1.00
CA ILE A 35 -17.07 -16.33 -1.16
C ILE A 35 -15.58 -15.98 -1.15
N ALA A 36 -15.25 -14.69 -1.01
CA ALA A 36 -13.88 -14.22 -1.04
C ALA A 36 -13.08 -14.73 0.17
N ASN A 37 -11.90 -15.28 -0.09
CA ASN A 37 -11.01 -15.75 0.97
C ASN A 37 -10.13 -14.62 1.53
N LYS A 38 -9.39 -14.91 2.61
CA LYS A 38 -8.52 -13.94 3.28
C LYS A 38 -7.47 -13.34 2.35
N HIS A 39 -6.86 -14.16 1.49
CA HIS A 39 -5.86 -13.69 0.52
C HIS A 39 -6.45 -12.68 -0.48
N GLU A 40 -7.68 -12.89 -0.94
CA GLU A 40 -8.38 -11.97 -1.84
C GLU A 40 -8.74 -10.66 -1.11
N TRP A 41 -9.18 -10.73 0.13
CA TRP A 41 -9.43 -9.55 0.98
C TRP A 41 -8.15 -8.76 1.31
N LEU A 42 -7.05 -9.46 1.58
CA LEU A 42 -5.73 -8.84 1.77
C LEU A 42 -5.32 -8.06 0.52
N ASN A 43 -5.37 -8.71 -0.66
CA ASN A 43 -5.00 -8.06 -1.92
C ASN A 43 -5.90 -6.86 -2.24
N ALA A 44 -7.20 -6.94 -1.94
CA ALA A 44 -8.13 -5.82 -2.14
C ALA A 44 -7.72 -4.63 -1.27
N SER A 45 -7.36 -4.90 -0.01
CA SER A 45 -6.91 -3.91 0.97
C SER A 45 -5.58 -3.28 0.55
N LEU A 46 -4.60 -4.08 0.14
CA LEU A 46 -3.32 -3.62 -0.42
C LEU A 46 -3.53 -2.67 -1.60
N LEU A 47 -4.40 -3.03 -2.54
CA LEU A 47 -4.69 -2.18 -3.70
C LEU A 47 -5.39 -0.87 -3.32
N ALA A 48 -6.29 -0.91 -2.33
CA ALA A 48 -6.97 0.29 -1.84
C ALA A 48 -6.01 1.25 -1.11
N VAL A 49 -5.05 0.71 -0.35
CA VAL A 49 -3.99 1.49 0.31
C VAL A 49 -3.00 2.04 -0.71
N ARG A 50 -2.60 1.24 -1.71
CA ARG A 50 -1.69 1.64 -2.79
C ARG A 50 -2.20 2.87 -3.53
N ASP A 51 -3.49 2.93 -3.85
CA ASP A 51 -4.06 4.07 -4.58
C ASP A 51 -3.87 5.40 -3.82
N ARG A 52 -3.93 5.38 -2.49
CA ARG A 52 -3.68 6.56 -1.63
C ARG A 52 -2.20 6.95 -1.60
N MET A 53 -1.30 5.97 -1.66
CA MET A 53 0.14 6.22 -1.72
C MET A 53 0.60 6.77 -3.08
N VAL A 54 0.01 6.28 -4.18
CA VAL A 54 0.43 6.62 -5.55
C VAL A 54 0.37 8.12 -5.79
N GLU A 55 -0.66 8.80 -5.29
CA GLU A 55 -0.75 10.26 -5.47
C GLU A 55 0.39 11.00 -4.78
N ARG A 56 0.72 10.63 -3.53
CA ARG A 56 1.85 11.20 -2.79
C ARG A 56 3.17 10.93 -3.51
N TRP A 57 3.36 9.70 -3.99
CA TRP A 57 4.54 9.30 -4.77
C TRP A 57 4.70 10.15 -6.04
N LEU A 58 3.65 10.28 -6.86
CA LEU A 58 3.68 11.08 -8.09
C LEU A 58 3.94 12.56 -7.83
N ARG A 59 3.46 13.11 -6.71
CA ARG A 59 3.77 14.50 -6.31
C ARG A 59 5.25 14.65 -5.96
N SER A 60 5.79 13.77 -5.10
CA SER A 60 7.20 13.81 -4.69
C SER A 60 8.16 13.59 -5.87
N SER A 61 7.87 12.63 -6.77
CA SER A 61 8.70 12.40 -7.96
C SER A 61 8.72 13.61 -8.88
N ARG A 62 7.57 14.26 -9.12
CA ARG A 62 7.53 15.50 -9.92
C ARG A 62 8.33 16.63 -9.27
N ALA A 63 8.22 16.80 -7.96
CA ALA A 63 9.00 17.80 -7.23
C ALA A 63 10.51 17.56 -7.41
N GLN A 64 10.95 16.31 -7.23
CA GLN A 64 12.35 15.92 -7.39
C GLN A 64 12.88 16.20 -8.81
N LEU A 65 12.13 15.85 -9.84
CA LEU A 65 12.50 16.16 -11.24
C LEU A 65 12.53 17.67 -11.51
N SER A 66 11.59 18.44 -10.95
CA SER A 66 11.47 19.87 -11.23
C SER A 66 12.53 20.72 -10.54
N GLN A 67 13.06 20.25 -9.40
CA GLN A 67 14.00 20.99 -8.57
C GLN A 67 15.48 20.70 -8.89
N ASP A 68 15.75 19.77 -9.82
CA ASP A 68 17.11 19.35 -10.22
C ASP A 68 18.04 19.07 -9.02
N VAL A 69 17.50 18.41 -8.00
CA VAL A 69 18.23 18.11 -6.77
C VAL A 69 19.21 16.96 -6.98
N ARG A 70 20.35 17.01 -6.28
CA ARG A 70 21.31 15.89 -6.27
C ARG A 70 20.61 14.61 -5.79
N GLN A 71 20.73 13.54 -6.57
CA GLN A 71 20.11 12.25 -6.27
C GLN A 71 21.13 11.27 -5.68
N VAL A 72 20.67 10.44 -4.74
CA VAL A 72 21.45 9.34 -4.16
C VAL A 72 20.89 8.03 -4.70
N TYR A 73 21.76 7.20 -5.26
CA TYR A 73 21.43 5.87 -5.75
C TYR A 73 22.09 4.85 -4.84
N TYR A 74 21.28 4.14 -4.05
CA TYR A 74 21.76 3.09 -3.16
C TYR A 74 21.76 1.75 -3.90
N LEU A 75 22.94 1.19 -4.14
CA LEU A 75 23.12 -0.08 -4.83
C LEU A 75 23.38 -1.18 -3.79
N SER A 76 22.47 -2.15 -3.70
CA SER A 76 22.60 -3.34 -2.87
C SER A 76 22.19 -4.57 -3.67
N MET A 77 22.81 -5.71 -3.39
CA MET A 77 22.41 -7.00 -3.94
C MET A 77 21.19 -7.61 -3.21
N GLU A 78 20.85 -7.09 -2.03
CA GLU A 78 19.78 -7.60 -1.18
C GLU A 78 18.94 -6.46 -0.58
N PHE A 79 17.63 -6.70 -0.44
CA PHE A 79 16.67 -5.84 0.25
C PHE A 79 15.64 -6.69 1.02
N LEU A 80 15.76 -6.77 2.34
CA LEU A 80 14.80 -7.49 3.19
C LEU A 80 13.70 -6.57 3.69
N MET A 81 12.74 -6.25 2.81
CA MET A 81 11.62 -5.36 3.11
C MET A 81 10.68 -5.94 4.19
N GLY A 82 10.44 -7.26 4.14
CA GLY A 82 9.39 -7.91 4.93
C GLY A 82 7.99 -7.56 4.42
N ARG A 83 6.97 -7.89 5.22
CA ARG A 83 5.57 -7.53 4.96
C ARG A 83 5.40 -6.01 4.85
N THR A 84 4.63 -5.56 3.87
CA THR A 84 4.57 -4.15 3.45
C THR A 84 3.31 -3.44 3.89
N LEU A 85 2.18 -4.14 4.06
CA LEU A 85 0.90 -3.51 4.41
C LEU A 85 1.01 -2.74 5.73
N GLY A 86 1.52 -3.38 6.78
CA GLY A 86 1.68 -2.74 8.09
C GLY A 86 2.52 -1.47 8.04
N ASN A 87 3.66 -1.51 7.34
CA ASN A 87 4.52 -0.33 7.20
C ASN A 87 3.83 0.78 6.41
N ALA A 88 3.14 0.43 5.32
CA ALA A 88 2.39 1.40 4.52
C ALA A 88 1.30 2.11 5.32
N LEU A 89 0.58 1.37 6.18
CA LEU A 89 -0.46 1.93 7.04
C LEU A 89 0.11 2.91 8.08
N LEU A 90 1.23 2.56 8.69
CA LEU A 90 1.91 3.43 9.66
C LEU A 90 2.47 4.69 9.00
N ALA A 91 3.17 4.56 7.87
CA ALA A 91 3.74 5.68 7.12
C ALA A 91 2.69 6.65 6.57
N MET A 92 1.47 6.15 6.32
CA MET A 92 0.32 6.95 5.89
C MET A 92 -0.53 7.47 7.06
N GLY A 93 -0.34 6.93 8.27
CA GLY A 93 -1.13 7.29 9.45
C GLY A 93 -2.59 6.86 9.40
N ILE A 94 -2.90 5.75 8.70
CA ILE A 94 -4.27 5.26 8.47
C ILE A 94 -4.52 3.85 9.00
N TYR A 95 -3.67 3.40 9.93
CA TYR A 95 -3.79 2.06 10.51
C TYR A 95 -5.15 1.87 11.19
N ASP A 96 -5.52 2.80 12.07
CA ASP A 96 -6.77 2.74 12.83
C ASP A 96 -7.99 2.86 11.91
N ASP A 97 -7.93 3.73 10.90
CA ASP A 97 -9.01 3.92 9.93
C ASP A 97 -9.25 2.65 9.09
N LEU A 98 -8.18 1.98 8.63
CA LEU A 98 -8.31 0.73 7.89
C LEU A 98 -8.78 -0.40 8.81
N ASN A 99 -8.26 -0.47 10.03
CA ASN A 99 -8.67 -1.47 11.01
C ASN A 99 -10.18 -1.36 11.31
N GLN A 100 -10.67 -0.14 11.55
CA GLN A 100 -12.11 0.11 11.72
C GLN A 100 -12.91 -0.23 10.46
N ALA A 101 -12.42 0.14 9.27
CA ALA A 101 -13.11 -0.18 8.02
C ALA A 101 -13.29 -1.69 7.81
N LEU A 102 -12.25 -2.48 8.08
CA LEU A 102 -12.29 -3.93 7.97
C LEU A 102 -13.17 -4.57 9.05
N ASP A 103 -13.10 -4.08 10.29
CA ASP A 103 -13.96 -4.55 11.39
C ASP A 103 -15.44 -4.35 11.07
N GLU A 104 -15.82 -3.17 10.55
CA GLU A 104 -17.18 -2.88 10.09
C GLU A 104 -17.61 -3.73 8.87
N MET A 105 -16.66 -4.35 8.16
CA MET A 105 -16.90 -5.31 7.07
C MET A 105 -16.88 -6.76 7.56
N GLY A 106 -16.64 -7.00 8.85
CA GLY A 106 -16.55 -8.32 9.47
C GLY A 106 -15.22 -9.04 9.23
N LEU A 107 -14.13 -8.29 9.02
CA LEU A 107 -12.79 -8.79 8.73
C LEU A 107 -11.81 -8.33 9.82
N ASP A 108 -10.89 -9.20 10.22
CA ASP A 108 -9.82 -8.86 11.17
C ASP A 108 -8.53 -8.49 10.43
N LEU A 109 -8.02 -7.27 10.67
CA LEU A 109 -6.81 -6.77 10.00
C LEU A 109 -5.57 -7.60 10.35
N ALA A 110 -5.42 -8.06 11.60
CA ALA A 110 -4.26 -8.82 12.03
C ALA A 110 -4.23 -10.19 11.34
N GLU A 111 -5.37 -10.87 11.24
CA GLU A 111 -5.50 -12.11 10.48
C GLU A 111 -5.20 -11.92 8.99
N LEU A 112 -5.64 -10.82 8.39
CA LEU A 112 -5.33 -10.52 6.98
C LEU A 112 -3.85 -10.25 6.76
N MET A 113 -3.17 -9.57 7.69
CA MET A 113 -1.74 -9.28 7.61
C MET A 113 -0.88 -10.55 7.71
N GLU A 114 -1.36 -11.61 8.36
CA GLU A 114 -0.65 -12.90 8.41
C GLU A 114 -0.64 -13.64 7.06
N GLU A 115 -1.57 -13.34 6.16
CA GLU A 115 -1.61 -13.89 4.80
C GLU A 115 -0.60 -13.20 3.86
N GLU A 116 0.04 -12.10 4.29
CA GLU A 116 1.02 -11.40 3.48
C GLU A 116 2.35 -12.17 3.46
N ASN A 117 2.79 -12.52 2.25
CA ASN A 117 4.08 -13.18 2.05
C ASN A 117 5.23 -12.18 2.09
N ASP A 118 6.29 -12.55 2.79
CA ASP A 118 7.53 -11.78 2.79
C ASP A 118 8.22 -11.87 1.42
N PRO A 119 8.61 -10.74 0.81
CA PRO A 119 9.39 -10.76 -0.42
C PRO A 119 10.80 -11.26 -0.12
N GLY A 120 11.15 -12.44 -0.64
CA GLY A 120 12.47 -13.08 -0.49
C GLY A 120 13.59 -12.39 -1.29
N LEU A 121 13.78 -11.08 -1.10
CA LEU A 121 14.73 -10.24 -1.84
C LEU A 121 16.07 -10.05 -1.11
N GLY A 122 16.34 -10.85 -0.07
CA GLY A 122 17.59 -10.87 0.67
C GLY A 122 17.61 -12.03 1.65
N ASN A 123 18.73 -12.24 2.36
CA ASN A 123 18.92 -13.40 3.21
C ASN A 123 19.39 -13.06 4.63
N GLY A 124 19.89 -11.84 4.87
CA GLY A 124 20.39 -11.48 6.19
C GLY A 124 20.58 -9.99 6.45
N GLY A 125 21.48 -9.67 7.37
CA GLY A 125 21.65 -8.31 7.91
C GLY A 125 21.97 -7.23 6.86
N LEU A 126 22.65 -7.58 5.77
CA LEU A 126 22.90 -6.65 4.66
C LEU A 126 21.59 -6.19 4.03
N GLY A 127 20.72 -7.14 3.66
CA GLY A 127 19.41 -6.84 3.07
C GLY A 127 18.53 -6.05 4.03
N ARG A 128 18.58 -6.35 5.35
CA ARG A 128 17.79 -5.60 6.33
C ARG A 128 18.30 -4.18 6.53
N LEU A 129 19.62 -3.98 6.55
CA LEU A 129 20.23 -2.65 6.62
C LEU A 129 19.83 -1.80 5.41
N ALA A 130 19.90 -2.38 4.20
CA ALA A 130 19.49 -1.72 2.97
C ALA A 130 18.01 -1.29 3.02
N ALA A 131 17.12 -2.16 3.48
CA ALA A 131 15.70 -1.84 3.66
C ALA A 131 15.48 -0.71 4.67
N CYS A 132 16.18 -0.73 5.83
CA CYS A 132 16.08 0.33 6.83
C CYS A 132 16.65 1.68 6.39
N PHE A 133 17.49 1.74 5.35
CA PHE A 133 17.92 3.01 4.76
C PHE A 133 16.91 3.59 3.77
N LEU A 134 15.96 2.79 3.27
CA LEU A 134 14.92 3.25 2.35
C LEU A 134 13.67 3.80 3.06
N ASP A 135 13.44 3.39 4.30
CA ASP A 135 12.37 3.87 5.17
C ASP A 135 12.69 5.25 5.77
#